data_AF-A0A959V0T1-F1
#
_entry.id   AF-A0A959V0T1-F1
#
_cell.length_a   1.000
_cell.length_b   1.000
_cell.length_c   1.000
_cell.angle_alpha   90.00
_cell.angle_beta   90.00
_cell.angle_gamma   90.00
#
_symmetry.space_group_name_H-M   'P 1'
#
loop_
_entity.id
_entity.type
_entity.pdbx_description
1 polymer ?
#
loop_
_entity_poly.entity_id
_entity_poly.type
_entity_poly.pdbx_seq_one_letter_code
_entity_poly.pdbx_strand_id
1 'polypeptide(L)'
;WYRGVEDVQVNETGYGKDGLRDLLFRLDGEIEDLVLLIKPMRECVYENMVDMLDELQITGMQRYAMVPEEPADRELLVQQGLLQE
;
A
#
# COMPACT_ATOMS: atom_id res chain seq x y z
N TRP A 1 -21.80 1.79 -7.93
CA TRP A 1 -21.47 3.22 -8.05
C TRP A 1 -19.99 3.31 -7.77
N TYR A 2 -19.18 3.58 -8.79
CA TYR A 2 -17.73 3.73 -8.66
C TYR A 2 -17.44 5.22 -8.79
N ARG A 3 -17.02 5.85 -7.69
CA ARG A 3 -16.50 7.21 -7.71
C ARG A 3 -15.01 7.03 -7.98
N GLY A 4 -14.54 7.48 -9.15
CA GLY A 4 -13.12 7.44 -9.48
C GLY A 4 -12.27 8.22 -8.47
N VAL A 5 -10.96 8.00 -8.50
CA VAL A 5 -9.98 8.59 -7.58
C VAL A 5 -9.81 10.08 -7.91
N GLU A 6 -10.53 10.96 -7.21
CA GLU A 6 -10.49 12.42 -7.45
C GLU A 6 -9.24 13.09 -6.84
N ASP A 7 -8.57 12.43 -5.89
CA ASP A 7 -7.34 12.93 -5.26
C ASP A 7 -6.44 11.73 -4.88
N VAL A 8 -5.43 11.45 -5.72
CA VAL A 8 -4.48 10.37 -5.47
C VAL A 8 -3.41 10.89 -4.51
N GLN A 9 -3.55 10.56 -3.23
CA GLN A 9 -2.54 10.88 -2.22
C GLN A 9 -1.51 9.76 -2.14
N VAL A 10 -0.26 10.10 -2.45
CA VAL A 10 0.88 9.17 -2.31
C VAL A 10 1.60 9.48 -1.01
N ASN A 11 1.69 8.47 -0.15
CA ASN A 11 2.40 8.55 1.14
C ASN A 11 3.56 7.56 1.12
N GLU A 12 4.72 8.01 1.58
CA GLU A 12 5.88 7.14 1.81
C GLU A 12 5.90 6.71 3.28
N THR A 13 6.10 5.42 3.54
CA THR A 13 6.23 4.89 4.90
C THR A 13 7.17 3.69 4.92
N GLY A 14 7.79 3.44 6.08
CA GLY A 14 8.61 2.26 6.30
C GLY A 14 7.82 1.09 6.89
N TYR A 15 8.38 -0.11 6.77
CA TYR A 15 7.89 -1.30 7.47
C TYR A 15 8.21 -1.17 8.96
N GLY A 16 7.19 -1.20 9.82
CA GLY A 16 7.36 -1.18 11.26
C GLY A 16 6.28 -0.44 12.05
N LYS A 17 6.51 -0.36 13.37
CA LYS A 17 5.52 0.11 14.36
C LYS A 17 5.10 1.57 14.17
N ASP A 18 6.07 2.44 13.90
CA ASP A 18 5.83 3.89 13.79
C ASP A 18 5.49 4.34 12.36
N GLY A 19 5.41 3.39 11.42
CA GLY A 19 5.09 3.62 10.01
C GLY A 19 3.83 2.88 9.60
N LEU A 20 4.00 1.78 8.85
CA LEU A 20 2.90 1.02 8.28
C LEU A 20 1.88 0.55 9.32
N ARG A 21 2.31 0.15 10.51
CA ARG A 21 1.40 -0.39 11.54
C ARG A 21 0.41 0.65 12.08
N ASP A 22 0.91 1.84 12.45
CA ASP A 22 0.04 2.93 12.93
C ASP A 22 -0.95 3.37 11.84
N LEU A 23 -0.45 3.44 10.59
CA LEU A 23 -1.28 3.76 9.43
C LEU A 23 -2.40 2.74 9.22
N LEU A 24 -2.10 1.44 9.31
CA LEU A 24 -3.11 0.38 9.17
C LEU A 24 -4.17 0.46 10.27
N PHE A 25 -3.78 0.69 11.53
CA PHE A 25 -4.75 0.86 12.62
C PHE A 25 -5.63 2.10 12.44
N ARG A 26 -5.06 3.20 11.94
CA ARG A 26 -5.83 4.40 11.64
C ARG A 26 -6.86 4.14 10.54
N LEU A 27 -6.44 3.52 9.44
CA LEU A 27 -7.33 3.21 8.32
C LEU A 27 -8.44 2.22 8.71
N ASP A 28 -8.15 1.21 9.52
CA ASP A 28 -9.15 0.25 10.01
C ASP A 28 -10.21 0.91 10.90
N GLY A 29 -9.83 1.92 11.68
CA GLY A 29 -10.77 2.72 12.48
C GLY A 29 -11.61 3.72 11.67
N GLU A 30 -11.11 4.17 10.51
CA GLU A 30 -11.77 5.16 9.66
C GLU A 30 -12.64 4.53 8.56
N ILE A 31 -12.25 3.37 8.04
CA ILE A 31 -12.85 2.72 6.87
C ILE A 31 -13.51 1.42 7.31
N GLU A 32 -14.84 1.42 7.37
CA GLU A 32 -15.61 0.19 7.51
C GLU A 32 -15.36 -0.70 6.28
N ASP A 33 -15.12 -1.98 6.53
CA ASP A 33 -14.84 -2.97 5.50
C ASP A 33 -13.57 -2.74 4.65
N LEU A 34 -12.50 -2.22 5.27
CA LEU A 34 -11.20 -2.00 4.62
C LEU A 34 -10.73 -3.22 3.80
N VAL A 35 -10.37 -2.96 2.53
CA VAL A 35 -9.74 -3.90 1.59
C VAL A 35 -8.43 -3.30 1.09
N LEU A 36 -7.34 -4.05 1.25
CA LEU A 36 -6.01 -3.61 0.87
C LEU A 36 -5.59 -4.23 -0.47
N LEU A 37 -5.12 -3.39 -1.39
CA LEU A 37 -4.53 -3.84 -2.66
C LEU A 37 -3.03 -3.66 -2.60
N ILE A 38 -2.30 -4.77 -2.70
CA ILE A 38 -0.85 -4.79 -2.64
C ILE A 38 -0.33 -4.96 -4.06
N LYS A 39 0.31 -3.92 -4.58
CA LYS A 39 0.93 -3.91 -5.91
C LYS A 39 2.46 -3.85 -5.77
N PRO A 40 3.16 -5.00 -5.72
CA PRO A 40 4.62 -5.00 -5.64
C PRO A 40 5.21 -4.49 -6.95
N MET A 41 6.08 -3.49 -6.87
CA MET A 41 6.81 -2.98 -8.03
C MET A 41 7.95 -3.93 -8.42
N ARG A 42 8.44 -3.81 -9.66
CA ARG A 42 9.53 -4.64 -10.18
C ARG A 42 10.85 -4.53 -9.38
N GLU A 43 11.06 -3.40 -8.72
CA GLU A 43 12.23 -3.13 -7.87
C GLU A 43 12.08 -3.68 -6.44
N CYS A 44 10.89 -4.19 -6.09
CA CYS A 44 10.61 -4.77 -4.79
C CYS A 44 11.39 -6.07 -4.58
N VAL A 45 12.06 -6.19 -3.43
CA VAL A 45 12.72 -7.44 -3.03
C VAL A 45 11.75 -8.35 -2.26
N TYR A 46 12.06 -9.65 -2.22
CA TYR A 46 11.22 -10.63 -1.52
C TYR A 46 11.01 -10.30 -0.03
N GLU A 47 12.03 -9.73 0.63
CA GLU A 47 11.96 -9.31 2.03
C GLU A 47 10.82 -8.30 2.27
N ASN A 48 10.71 -7.26 1.43
CA ASN A 48 9.65 -6.25 1.52
C ASN A 48 8.24 -6.86 1.46
N MET A 49 8.04 -7.89 0.62
CA MET A 49 6.75 -8.58 0.55
C MET A 49 6.45 -9.34 1.84
N VAL A 50 7.44 -10.03 2.39
CA VAL A 50 7.29 -10.77 3.66
C VAL A 50 7.00 -9.79 4.80
N ASP A 51 7.75 -8.70 4.90
CA ASP A 51 7.56 -7.67 5.92
C ASP A 51 6.15 -7.07 5.86
N MET A 52 5.64 -6.82 4.65
CA MET A 52 4.28 -6.31 4.48
C MET A 52 3.23 -7.34 4.91
N LEU A 53 3.39 -8.63 4.58
CA LEU A 53 2.48 -9.68 5.03
C LEU A 53 2.50 -9.86 6.55
N ASP A 54 3.68 -9.77 7.17
CA ASP A 54 3.83 -9.84 8.62
C ASP A 54 3.11 -8.67 9.30
N GLU A 55 3.22 -7.44 8.78
CA GLU A 55 2.50 -6.29 9.32
C GLU A 55 0.97 -6.43 9.20
N LEU A 56 0.47 -7.01 8.10
CA LEU A 56 -0.96 -7.32 7.95
C LEU A 56 -1.43 -8.36 8.96
N GLN A 57 -0.61 -9.38 9.23
CA GLN A 57 -0.92 -10.40 10.21
C GLN A 57 -0.92 -9.84 11.64
N ILE A 58 0.03 -8.95 11.97
CA ILE A 58 0.12 -8.31 13.29
C ILE A 58 -1.07 -7.37 13.54
N THR A 59 -1.49 -6.64 12.52
CA THR A 59 -2.63 -5.70 12.59
C THR A 59 -3.99 -6.39 12.48
N GLY A 60 -4.02 -7.67 12.06
CA GLY A 60 -5.24 -8.44 11.94
C GLY A 60 -6.04 -8.16 10.65
N MET A 61 -5.40 -7.59 9.63
CA MET A 61 -6.03 -7.26 8.35
C MET A 61 -6.29 -8.54 7.55
N GLN A 62 -7.56 -8.94 7.44
CA GLN A 62 -7.94 -10.19 6.76
C GLN A 62 -8.25 -10.03 5.27
N ARG A 63 -8.53 -8.80 4.82
CA ARG A 63 -8.96 -8.52 3.45
C ARG A 63 -7.86 -7.79 2.69
N TYR A 64 -7.02 -8.56 2.02
CA TYR A 64 -6.04 -8.03 1.10
C TYR A 64 -5.96 -8.86 -0.17
N ALA A 65 -5.56 -8.24 -1.28
CA ALA A 65 -5.29 -8.91 -2.53
C ALA A 65 -3.96 -8.42 -3.11
N MET A 66 -3.13 -9.37 -3.55
CA MET A 66 -1.94 -9.06 -4.34
C MET A 66 -2.36 -8.93 -5.81
N VAL A 67 -2.04 -7.78 -6.41
CA VAL A 67 -2.39 -7.45 -7.79
C VAL A 67 -1.09 -7.05 -8.51
N PRO A 68 -0.86 -7.49 -9.76
CA PRO A 68 0.29 -7.02 -10.52
C PRO A 68 0.26 -5.51 -10.71
N GLU A 69 1.43 -4.91 -10.86
CA GLU A 69 1.59 -3.52 -11.19
C GLU A 69 1.05 -3.21 -12.59
N GLU A 70 0.40 -2.05 -12.74
CA GLU A 70 0.03 -1.52 -14.05
C GLU A 70 0.98 -0.37 -14.44
N PRO A 71 1.19 -0.10 -15.74
CA PRO A 71 2.07 0.98 -16.19
C PRO A 71 1.71 2.34 -15.59
N ALA A 72 0.41 2.60 -15.37
CA ALA A 72 -0.09 3.83 -14.77
C ALA A 72 0.36 4.03 -13.31
N ASP A 73 0.58 2.96 -12.54
CA ASP A 73 1.07 3.05 -11.16
C ASP A 73 2.52 3.56 -11.13
N ARG A 74 3.34 3.17 -12.12
CA ARG A 74 4.72 3.66 -12.25
C ARG A 74 4.76 5.13 -12.66
N GLU A 75 3.92 5.53 -13.62
CA GLU A 75 3.81 6.94 -14.04
C GLU A 75 3.42 7.85 -12.87
N LEU A 76 2.49 7.39 -12.02
CA LEU A 76 2.08 8.10 -10.81
C LEU A 76 3.26 8.30 -9.84
N LEU A 77 4.03 7.25 -9.57
CA LEU A 77 5.17 7.34 -8.64
C LEU A 77 6.30 8.23 -9.17
N VAL A 78 6.54 8.23 -10.49
CA VAL A 78 7.51 9.13 -11.14
C VAL A 78 7.03 10.58 -11.07
N GLN A 79 5.74 10.85 -11.30
CA GLN A 79 5.15 12.19 -11.16
C GLN A 79 5.32 12.75 -9.74
N GLN A 80 5.29 11.89 -8.74
CA GLN A 80 5.48 12.25 -7.33
C GLN A 80 6.96 12.26 -6.89
N GLY A 81 7.90 11.93 -7.80
CA GLY A 81 9.34 11.96 -7.54
C GLY A 81 9.87 10.80 -6.66
N LEU A 82 9.09 9.75 -6.46
CA LEU A 82 9.42 8.62 -5.58
C LEU A 82 10.12 7.47 -6.32
N LEU A 83 10.10 7.47 -7.66
CA LEU A 83 10.90 6.59 -8.50
C LEU A 83 11.73 7.44 -9.46
N GLN A 84 13.04 7.12 -9.57
CA GLN A 84 13.91 7.68 -10.60
C GLN A 84 13.95 6.72 -11.80
N GLU A 85 14.06 7.27 -13.01
CA GLU A 85 14.04 6.50 -14.27
C GLU A 85 15.18 5.49 -14.43
#